data_AF-A0A2V7S8U2-F1
#
_entry.id   AF-A0A2V7S8U2-F1
#
_cell.length_a   1.000
_cell.length_b   1.000
_cell.length_c   1.000
_cell.angle_alpha   90.00
_cell.angle_beta   90.00
_cell.angle_gamma   90.00
#
_symmetry.space_group_name_H-M   'P 1'
#
loop_
_entity.id
_entity.type
_entity.pdbx_description
1 polymer ?
#
loop_
_entity_poly.entity_id
_entity_poly.type
_entity_poly.pdbx_seq_one_letter_code
_entity_poly.pdbx_strand_id
1 'polypeptide(L)'
;AFATSKDDPTQVWPGSQAIAKAKAYTANAFSLDGLALSTARLYTFVQPGHSLFGLNQSNPFDPDFLAPPSGEGGGVNQIAGGIITFGGGVPLYSGGHIIGGLGISGDTACTDHEIAKRVRDEAGLNPPGGKLVDDISYSSADGPSVFTHPLCLNTYRNNVLIGSELPATTY
;
A
#
# COMPACT_ATOMS: atom_id res chain seq x y z
N ALA A 1 2.54 10.20 13.66
CA ALA A 1 2.77 11.37 12.79
C ALA A 1 2.38 10.99 11.37
N PHE A 2 1.72 11.89 10.63
CA PHE A 2 1.44 11.73 9.20
C PHE A 2 2.16 12.86 8.46
N ALA A 3 2.61 12.62 7.25
CA ALA A 3 3.32 13.59 6.42
C ALA A 3 2.55 13.80 5.12
N THR A 4 2.36 15.05 4.71
CA THR A 4 1.83 15.43 3.39
C THR A 4 2.97 15.95 2.53
N SER A 5 2.87 15.75 1.21
CA SER A 5 3.85 16.29 0.26
C SER A 5 3.59 17.75 -0.12
N LYS A 6 2.58 18.39 0.49
CA LYS A 6 2.10 19.74 0.23
C LYS A 6 1.80 20.46 1.53
N ASP A 7 2.14 21.75 1.58
CA ASP A 7 1.81 22.66 2.69
C ASP A 7 0.32 23.04 2.72
N ASP A 8 -0.35 22.97 1.56
CA ASP A 8 -1.78 23.20 1.43
C ASP A 8 -2.54 21.87 1.57
N PRO A 9 -3.30 21.66 2.66
CA PRO A 9 -4.05 20.42 2.88
C PRO A 9 -5.20 20.22 1.87
N THR A 10 -5.59 21.24 1.10
CA THR A 10 -6.58 21.10 0.01
C THR A 10 -5.98 20.48 -1.26
N GLN A 11 -4.65 20.38 -1.34
CA GLN A 11 -3.92 19.76 -2.46
C GLN A 11 -3.64 18.26 -2.21
N VAL A 12 -4.19 17.69 -1.14
CA VAL A 12 -4.15 16.25 -0.84
C VAL A 12 -5.57 15.79 -0.52
N TRP A 13 -5.90 14.52 -0.77
CA TRP A 13 -7.20 13.99 -0.37
C TRP A 13 -7.24 13.75 1.14
N PRO A 14 -8.13 14.40 1.92
CA PRO A 14 -8.18 14.20 3.37
C PRO A 14 -8.46 12.74 3.76
N GLY A 15 -9.25 12.03 2.95
CA GLY A 15 -9.54 10.60 3.13
C GLY A 15 -8.32 9.68 3.00
N SER A 16 -7.24 10.13 2.33
CA SER A 16 -6.02 9.35 2.18
C SER A 16 -5.29 9.12 3.50
N GLN A 17 -5.57 9.89 4.55
CA GLN A 17 -4.94 9.65 5.85
C GLN A 17 -5.33 8.29 6.45
N ALA A 18 -6.62 7.93 6.41
CA ALA A 18 -7.09 6.63 6.86
C ALA A 18 -6.51 5.50 6.00
N ILE A 19 -6.53 5.70 4.67
CA ILE A 19 -6.05 4.71 3.70
C ILE A 19 -4.54 4.46 3.88
N ALA A 20 -3.73 5.51 4.01
CA ALA A 20 -2.29 5.39 4.22
C ALA A 20 -1.96 4.63 5.52
N LYS A 21 -2.67 4.94 6.62
CA LYS A 21 -2.49 4.23 7.90
C LYS A 21 -2.90 2.76 7.81
N ALA A 22 -4.04 2.48 7.18
CA ALA A 22 -4.52 1.11 6.97
C ALA A 22 -3.60 0.32 6.04
N LYS A 23 -3.02 0.95 5.00
CA LYS A 23 -2.00 0.33 4.13
C LYS A 23 -0.73 -0.03 4.93
N ALA A 24 -0.25 0.88 5.77
CA ALA A 24 0.90 0.65 6.65
C ALA A 24 0.62 -0.50 7.64
N TYR A 25 -0.56 -0.48 8.28
CA TYR A 25 -0.99 -1.52 9.19
C TYR A 25 -1.07 -2.89 8.49
N THR A 26 -1.72 -2.95 7.32
CA THR A 26 -1.88 -4.18 6.55
C THR A 26 -0.53 -4.78 6.16
N ALA A 27 0.39 -3.96 5.64
CA ALA A 27 1.71 -4.42 5.25
C ALA A 27 2.51 -5.00 6.43
N ASN A 28 2.40 -4.38 7.61
CA ASN A 28 3.00 -4.90 8.84
C ASN A 28 2.30 -6.17 9.35
N ALA A 29 0.97 -6.21 9.30
CA ALA A 29 0.16 -7.28 9.87
C ALA A 29 0.29 -8.63 9.14
N PHE A 30 0.59 -8.61 7.83
CA PHE A 30 0.65 -9.81 7.00
C PHE A 30 2.04 -10.11 6.43
N SER A 31 3.07 -9.44 6.91
CA SER A 31 4.46 -9.74 6.56
C SER A 31 5.17 -10.46 7.71
N LEU A 32 6.14 -11.29 7.36
CA LEU A 32 7.00 -12.04 8.28
C LEU A 32 8.47 -11.83 7.88
N ASP A 33 9.41 -12.21 8.76
CA ASP A 33 10.86 -12.12 8.48
C ASP A 33 11.25 -12.78 7.15
N GLY A 34 10.62 -13.92 6.82
CA GLY A 34 10.83 -14.65 5.57
C GLY A 34 9.81 -14.37 4.45
N LEU A 35 8.84 -13.48 4.67
CA LEU A 35 7.77 -13.19 3.72
C LEU A 35 7.40 -11.71 3.75
N ALA A 36 7.99 -10.93 2.86
CA ALA A 36 7.58 -9.54 2.63
C ALA A 36 6.33 -9.51 1.74
N LEU A 37 5.22 -9.01 2.29
CA LEU A 37 3.94 -8.94 1.60
C LEU A 37 3.41 -7.50 1.59
N SER A 38 3.53 -6.85 0.43
CA SER A 38 2.89 -5.55 0.21
C SER A 38 1.38 -5.67 0.08
N THR A 39 0.68 -4.55 0.28
CA THR A 39 -0.77 -4.51 0.10
C THR A 39 -1.18 -4.82 -1.34
N ALA A 40 -0.36 -4.48 -2.33
CA ALA A 40 -0.60 -4.84 -3.73
C ALA A 40 -0.62 -6.36 -3.94
N ARG A 41 0.25 -7.11 -3.26
CA ARG A 41 0.32 -8.58 -3.37
C ARG A 41 -0.85 -9.28 -2.68
N LEU A 42 -1.67 -8.58 -1.90
CA LEU A 42 -2.91 -9.13 -1.36
C LEU A 42 -4.09 -9.06 -2.34
N TYR A 43 -4.01 -8.24 -3.38
CA TYR A 43 -5.13 -7.90 -4.26
C TYR A 43 -5.87 -9.12 -4.81
N THR A 44 -5.16 -10.08 -5.41
CA THR A 44 -5.79 -11.26 -6.03
C THR A 44 -6.48 -12.13 -4.98
N PHE A 45 -5.89 -12.32 -3.80
CA PHE A 45 -6.42 -13.23 -2.78
C PHE A 45 -7.76 -12.78 -2.21
N VAL A 46 -8.07 -11.49 -2.31
CA VAL A 46 -9.30 -10.91 -1.77
C VAL A 46 -10.39 -10.69 -2.82
N GLN A 47 -10.16 -11.07 -4.09
CA GLN A 47 -11.19 -11.01 -5.12
C GLN A 47 -12.26 -12.10 -4.90
N PRO A 48 -13.50 -11.90 -5.39
CA PRO A 48 -14.53 -12.94 -5.35
C PRO A 48 -14.01 -14.28 -5.90
N GLY A 49 -14.21 -15.35 -5.14
CA GLY A 49 -13.73 -16.70 -5.50
C GLY A 49 -12.31 -17.05 -5.03
N HIS A 50 -11.59 -16.13 -4.38
CA HIS A 50 -10.27 -16.39 -3.80
C HIS A 50 -10.30 -16.57 -2.27
N SER A 51 -9.24 -17.16 -1.72
CA SER A 51 -9.20 -17.70 -0.35
C SER A 51 -9.32 -16.68 0.78
N LEU A 52 -8.97 -15.41 0.53
CA LEU A 52 -9.02 -14.33 1.50
C LEU A 52 -10.14 -13.33 1.17
N PHE A 53 -11.13 -13.74 0.36
CA PHE A 53 -12.32 -12.92 0.12
C PHE A 53 -12.98 -12.53 1.47
N GLY A 54 -13.13 -11.23 1.71
CA GLY A 54 -13.64 -10.70 2.99
C GLY A 54 -12.56 -10.21 3.97
N LEU A 55 -11.26 -10.35 3.64
CA LEU A 55 -10.16 -9.88 4.49
C LEU A 55 -10.26 -8.38 4.83
N ASN A 56 -10.72 -7.56 3.88
CA ASN A 56 -10.88 -6.11 4.06
C ASN A 56 -11.86 -5.75 5.21
N GLN A 57 -12.75 -6.66 5.59
CA GLN A 57 -13.76 -6.47 6.63
C GLN A 57 -13.33 -7.00 8.01
N SER A 58 -12.18 -7.68 8.09
CA SER A 58 -11.76 -8.40 9.29
C SER A 58 -11.25 -7.50 10.42
N ASN A 59 -10.72 -6.32 10.07
CA ASN A 59 -10.14 -5.39 11.03
C ASN A 59 -10.54 -3.95 10.63
N PRO A 60 -11.59 -3.38 11.26
CA PRO A 60 -12.05 -2.04 10.94
C PRO A 60 -11.01 -0.99 11.36
N PHE A 61 -11.01 0.14 10.66
CA PHE A 61 -10.16 1.28 11.01
C PHE A 61 -10.77 2.07 12.17
N ASP A 62 -9.95 2.48 13.13
CA ASP A 62 -10.33 3.35 14.23
C ASP A 62 -10.15 4.84 13.83
N PRO A 63 -11.25 5.59 13.65
CA PRO A 63 -11.22 6.98 13.20
C PRO A 63 -10.65 7.95 14.23
N ASP A 64 -10.52 7.58 15.51
CA ASP A 64 -9.98 8.45 16.56
C ASP A 64 -8.50 8.77 16.32
N PHE A 65 -7.83 7.97 15.49
CA PHE A 65 -6.46 8.23 15.07
C PHE A 65 -6.36 9.09 13.82
N LEU A 66 -7.43 9.72 13.34
CA LEU A 66 -7.33 10.74 12.30
C LEU A 66 -6.91 12.08 12.91
N ALA A 67 -6.06 12.80 12.19
CA ALA A 67 -5.81 14.19 12.53
C ALA A 67 -6.88 15.07 11.89
N PRO A 68 -7.35 16.11 12.59
CA PRO A 68 -8.23 17.12 12.03
C PRO A 68 -7.54 17.88 10.88
N PRO A 69 -8.32 18.61 10.06
CA PRO A 69 -7.78 19.48 9.01
C PRO A 69 -6.75 20.52 9.49
N SER A 70 -6.75 20.87 10.78
CA SER A 70 -5.74 21.74 11.39
C SER A 70 -4.34 21.11 11.50
N GLY A 71 -4.20 19.81 11.25
CA GLY A 71 -2.92 19.13 11.07
C GLY A 71 -2.31 18.50 12.33
N GLU A 72 -2.83 18.79 13.52
CA GLU A 72 -2.25 18.28 14.77
C GLU A 72 -2.91 16.98 15.25
N GLY A 73 -2.09 15.98 15.61
CA GLY A 73 -2.56 14.71 16.20
C GLY A 73 -2.41 13.50 15.26
N GLY A 74 -3.40 12.62 15.24
CA GLY A 74 -3.45 11.47 14.34
C GLY A 74 -2.78 10.18 14.86
N GLY A 75 -2.69 10.00 16.18
CA GLY A 75 -2.20 8.77 16.82
C GLY A 75 -0.68 8.58 16.72
N VAL A 76 -0.02 8.52 17.87
CA VAL A 76 1.39 8.10 18.01
C VAL A 76 1.42 6.97 19.05
N ASN A 77 2.15 5.90 18.77
CA ASN A 77 2.17 4.68 19.59
C ASN A 77 0.77 4.05 19.77
N GLN A 78 -0.04 4.10 18.73
CA GLN A 78 -1.40 3.53 18.70
C GLN A 78 -1.55 2.62 17.48
N ILE A 79 -2.48 1.66 17.56
CA ILE A 79 -2.84 0.78 16.45
C ILE A 79 -4.16 1.26 15.86
N ALA A 80 -4.12 1.84 14.65
CA ALA A 80 -5.31 2.32 13.99
C ALA A 80 -6.15 1.24 13.30
N GLY A 81 -5.60 0.04 13.12
CA GLY A 81 -6.26 -1.02 12.39
C GLY A 81 -6.55 -0.64 10.93
N GLY A 82 -7.60 -1.25 10.37
CA GLY A 82 -8.00 -1.06 8.98
C GLY A 82 -7.19 -1.94 8.03
N ILE A 83 -7.89 -2.65 7.13
CA ILE A 83 -7.25 -3.44 6.08
C ILE A 83 -7.43 -2.79 4.71
N ILE A 84 -6.32 -2.61 3.97
CA ILE A 84 -6.31 -2.18 2.58
C ILE A 84 -5.44 -3.12 1.75
N THR A 85 -6.02 -3.67 0.68
CA THR A 85 -5.42 -4.75 -0.14
C THR A 85 -5.16 -4.34 -1.59
N PHE A 86 -5.10 -3.02 -1.83
CA PHE A 86 -4.56 -2.43 -3.06
C PHE A 86 -3.24 -1.72 -2.77
N GLY A 87 -2.44 -1.50 -3.81
CA GLY A 87 -1.04 -1.02 -3.70
C GLY A 87 -0.83 0.27 -2.91
N GLY A 88 0.33 0.38 -2.27
CA GLY A 88 0.76 1.56 -1.50
C GLY A 88 1.20 1.27 -0.06
N GLY A 89 1.03 0.05 0.44
CA GLY A 89 1.58 -0.40 1.73
C GLY A 89 2.75 -1.34 1.51
N VAL A 90 3.89 -1.06 2.15
CA VAL A 90 5.11 -1.89 2.10
C VAL A 90 5.63 -2.17 3.52
N PRO A 91 6.10 -3.39 3.81
CA PRO A 91 6.70 -3.69 5.10
C PRO A 91 8.11 -3.10 5.21
N LEU A 92 8.51 -2.74 6.43
CA LEU A 92 9.80 -2.15 6.77
C LEU A 92 10.63 -3.15 7.56
N TYR A 93 11.92 -3.28 7.21
CA TYR A 93 12.82 -4.24 7.85
C TYR A 93 14.11 -3.58 8.31
N SER A 94 14.68 -4.12 9.39
CA SER A 94 16.02 -3.78 9.87
C SER A 94 16.71 -5.05 10.37
N GLY A 95 17.96 -5.27 9.96
CA GLY A 95 18.70 -6.49 10.33
C GLY A 95 18.02 -7.80 9.87
N GLY A 96 17.18 -7.76 8.83
CA GLY A 96 16.41 -8.91 8.35
C GLY A 96 15.11 -9.18 9.11
N HIS A 97 14.77 -8.38 10.12
CA HIS A 97 13.55 -8.51 10.89
C HIS A 97 12.53 -7.44 10.51
N ILE A 98 11.24 -7.79 10.50
CA ILE A 98 10.17 -6.82 10.31
C ILE A 98 10.09 -5.86 11.52
N ILE A 99 10.00 -4.57 11.26
CA ILE A 99 9.93 -3.52 12.29
C ILE A 99 8.70 -2.62 12.15
N GLY A 100 7.89 -2.81 11.12
CA GLY A 100 6.71 -1.99 10.87
C GLY A 100 6.26 -2.03 9.41
N GLY A 101 5.43 -1.07 9.05
CA GLY A 101 4.97 -0.85 7.69
C GLY A 101 4.93 0.64 7.36
N LEU A 102 5.10 0.95 6.09
CA LEU A 102 4.90 2.27 5.49
C LEU A 102 3.70 2.21 4.56
N GLY A 103 2.86 3.24 4.58
CA GLY A 103 1.70 3.35 3.71
C GLY A 103 1.63 4.72 3.06
N ILE A 104 1.36 4.74 1.76
CA ILE A 104 1.16 5.93 0.95
C ILE A 104 -0.22 5.87 0.30
N SER A 105 -0.90 7.01 0.28
CA SER A 105 -2.15 7.20 -0.45
C SER A 105 -2.27 8.64 -0.93
N GLY A 106 -2.71 8.79 -2.18
CA GLY A 106 -2.98 10.09 -2.79
C GLY A 106 -2.96 10.10 -4.31
N ASP A 107 -2.58 8.99 -4.95
CA ASP A 107 -2.60 8.77 -6.39
C ASP A 107 -3.26 7.41 -6.68
N THR A 108 -3.07 6.87 -7.89
CA THR A 108 -3.43 5.49 -8.21
C THR A 108 -2.69 4.50 -7.29
N ALA A 109 -3.29 3.34 -7.04
CA ALA A 109 -2.68 2.31 -6.20
C ALA A 109 -1.29 1.87 -6.71
N CYS A 110 -1.08 1.90 -8.02
CA CYS A 110 0.20 1.60 -8.66
C CYS A 110 1.25 2.66 -8.34
N THR A 111 0.92 3.95 -8.49
CA THR A 111 1.80 5.06 -8.13
C THR A 111 2.11 5.06 -6.63
N ASP A 112 1.09 4.90 -5.78
CA ASP A 112 1.26 4.84 -4.33
C ASP A 112 2.29 3.76 -3.93
N HIS A 113 2.23 2.59 -4.58
CA HIS A 113 3.15 1.48 -4.33
C HIS A 113 4.59 1.79 -4.75
N GLU A 114 4.77 2.37 -5.94
CA GLU A 114 6.10 2.75 -6.43
C GLU A 114 6.75 3.83 -5.55
N ILE A 115 5.98 4.81 -5.08
CA ILE A 115 6.47 5.82 -4.14
C ILE A 115 6.80 5.17 -2.80
N ALA A 116 5.94 4.28 -2.27
CA ALA A 116 6.17 3.64 -0.98
C ALA A 116 7.45 2.79 -0.99
N LYS A 117 7.69 2.03 -2.06
CA LYS A 117 8.94 1.30 -2.28
C LYS A 117 10.16 2.24 -2.32
N ARG A 118 10.07 3.36 -3.04
CA ARG A 118 11.17 4.33 -3.14
C ARG A 118 11.51 4.91 -1.78
N VAL A 119 10.51 5.35 -1.01
CA VAL A 119 10.70 5.90 0.33
C VAL A 119 11.32 4.85 1.27
N ARG A 120 10.85 3.59 1.21
CA ARG A 120 11.46 2.48 1.96
C ARG A 120 12.93 2.26 1.59
N ASP A 121 13.25 2.29 0.29
CA ASP A 121 14.61 2.10 -0.24
C ASP A 121 15.54 3.22 0.23
N GLU A 122 15.10 4.47 0.09
CA GLU A 122 15.83 5.67 0.55
C GLU A 122 16.06 5.67 2.07
N ALA A 123 15.14 5.09 2.84
CA ALA A 123 15.28 4.92 4.29
C ALA A 123 16.21 3.76 4.68
N GLY A 124 16.65 2.92 3.73
CA GLY A 124 17.46 1.73 4.01
C GLY A 124 16.70 0.61 4.72
N LEU A 125 15.38 0.57 4.60
CA LEU A 125 14.49 -0.33 5.34
C LEU A 125 13.91 -1.48 4.48
N ASN A 126 14.66 -1.91 3.47
CA ASN A 126 14.20 -2.95 2.55
C ASN A 126 14.17 -4.34 3.22
N PRO A 127 13.22 -5.21 2.82
CA PRO A 127 13.22 -6.60 3.26
C PRO A 127 14.42 -7.40 2.73
N PRO A 128 14.69 -8.59 3.30
CA PRO A 128 15.50 -9.60 2.63
C PRO A 128 14.99 -9.84 1.20
N GLY A 129 15.90 -9.82 0.22
CA GLY A 129 15.55 -9.85 -1.20
C GLY A 129 15.54 -8.47 -1.88
N GLY A 130 15.70 -7.39 -1.10
CA GLY A 130 15.91 -6.03 -1.61
C GLY A 130 14.63 -5.32 -2.01
N LYS A 131 14.79 -4.12 -2.59
CA LYS A 131 13.69 -3.17 -2.80
C LYS A 131 12.58 -3.60 -3.75
N LEU A 132 12.79 -4.66 -4.54
CA LEU A 132 11.86 -5.14 -5.57
C LEU A 132 11.13 -6.43 -5.17
N VAL A 133 11.39 -6.97 -3.97
CA VAL A 133 10.87 -8.28 -3.53
C VAL A 133 9.34 -8.36 -3.49
N ASP A 134 8.69 -7.22 -3.31
CA ASP A 134 7.25 -7.05 -3.21
C ASP A 134 6.68 -6.12 -4.30
N ASP A 135 7.35 -6.07 -5.45
CA ASP A 135 6.87 -5.44 -6.67
C ASP A 135 5.48 -5.95 -7.07
N ILE A 136 4.70 -5.05 -7.66
CA ILE A 136 3.43 -5.43 -8.28
C ILE A 136 3.73 -6.29 -9.51
N SER A 137 3.12 -7.47 -9.55
CA SER A 137 2.97 -8.23 -10.79
C SER A 137 1.70 -7.77 -11.51
N TYR A 138 1.77 -7.51 -12.80
CA TYR A 138 0.64 -7.05 -13.60
C TYR A 138 0.27 -8.09 -14.65
N SER A 139 -0.97 -8.58 -14.64
CA SER A 139 -1.38 -9.69 -15.51
C SER A 139 -1.15 -9.42 -17.00
N SER A 140 -1.34 -8.17 -17.45
CA SER A 140 -1.15 -7.78 -18.84
C SER A 140 0.31 -7.69 -19.28
N ALA A 141 1.24 -7.53 -18.34
CA ALA A 141 2.67 -7.38 -18.62
C ALA A 141 3.47 -8.65 -18.29
N ASP A 142 3.12 -9.34 -17.21
CA ASP A 142 3.89 -10.45 -16.63
C ASP A 142 3.19 -11.82 -16.76
N GLY A 143 1.94 -11.84 -17.24
CA GLY A 143 1.11 -13.04 -17.28
C GLY A 143 0.37 -13.33 -15.96
N PRO A 144 -0.47 -14.38 -15.92
CA PRO A 144 -1.30 -14.68 -14.76
C PRO A 144 -0.46 -15.13 -13.55
N SER A 145 -0.79 -14.63 -12.37
CA SER A 145 -0.19 -15.02 -11.09
C SER A 145 -1.16 -14.74 -9.93
N VAL A 146 -0.97 -15.45 -8.83
CA VAL A 146 -1.76 -15.28 -7.59
C VAL A 146 -1.45 -13.98 -6.85
N PHE A 147 -0.50 -13.17 -7.32
CA PHE A 147 -0.11 -11.88 -6.76
C PHE A 147 -0.38 -10.72 -7.73
N THR A 148 -1.22 -10.92 -8.74
CA THR A 148 -1.41 -9.93 -9.80
C THR A 148 -2.39 -8.83 -9.43
N HIS A 149 -2.03 -7.62 -9.81
CA HIS A 149 -2.88 -6.43 -9.74
C HIS A 149 -3.29 -6.03 -11.17
N PRO A 150 -4.49 -5.46 -11.39
CA PRO A 150 -4.79 -4.79 -12.65
C PRO A 150 -3.84 -3.60 -12.87
N LEU A 151 -3.69 -3.17 -14.12
CA LEU A 151 -3.07 -1.88 -14.40
C LEU A 151 -3.91 -0.75 -13.78
N CYS A 152 -3.26 0.33 -13.39
CA CYS A 152 -3.88 1.61 -13.10
C CYS A 152 -3.74 2.57 -14.30
N LEU A 153 -4.41 3.71 -14.27
CA LEU A 153 -4.13 4.81 -15.20
C LEU A 153 -2.64 5.19 -15.16
N ASN A 154 -1.97 5.22 -16.32
CA ASN A 154 -0.53 5.53 -16.44
C ASN A 154 0.36 4.70 -15.48
N THR A 155 0.33 3.38 -15.59
CA THR A 155 1.08 2.49 -14.71
C THR A 155 2.57 2.51 -14.99
N TYR A 156 3.35 2.95 -14.01
CA TYR A 156 4.81 2.81 -13.99
C TYR A 156 5.23 1.67 -13.07
N ARG A 157 6.28 0.94 -13.45
CA ARG A 157 7.01 0.02 -12.59
C ARG A 157 8.49 0.34 -12.70
N ASN A 158 9.13 0.70 -11.59
CA ASN A 158 10.56 1.02 -11.53
C ASN A 158 10.97 2.09 -12.55
N ASN A 159 10.20 3.18 -12.63
CA ASN A 159 10.34 4.29 -13.59
C ASN A 159 10.09 3.94 -15.07
N VAL A 160 9.60 2.74 -15.37
CA VAL A 160 9.25 2.33 -16.74
C VAL A 160 7.72 2.33 -16.88
N LEU A 161 7.20 3.03 -17.88
CA LEU A 161 5.77 2.96 -18.25
C LEU A 161 5.49 1.58 -18.83
N ILE A 162 4.56 0.84 -18.21
CA ILE A 162 4.21 -0.53 -18.65
C ILE A 162 2.80 -0.63 -19.25
N GLY A 163 1.99 0.42 -19.14
CA GLY A 163 0.67 0.48 -19.75
C GLY A 163 -0.29 1.36 -18.96
N SER A 164 -1.56 1.27 -19.31
CA SER A 164 -2.64 1.95 -18.62
C SER A 164 -3.84 1.01 -18.49
N GLU A 165 -4.60 1.18 -17.43
CA GLU A 165 -5.91 0.54 -17.28
C GLU A 165 -6.79 0.82 -18.50
N LEU A 166 -7.50 -0.21 -18.97
CA LEU A 166 -8.45 -0.06 -20.06
C LEU A 166 -9.73 0.61 -19.56
N PRO A 167 -10.40 1.43 -20.39
CA PRO A 167 -11.70 1.98 -20.03
C PRO A 167 -12.71 0.86 -19.69
N ALA A 168 -13.51 1.06 -18.65
CA ALA A 168 -14.59 0.14 -18.30
C ALA A 168 -15.60 0.04 -19.46
N THR A 169 -15.90 -1.19 -19.89
CA THR A 169 -16.90 -1.45 -20.94
C THR A 169 -18.26 -1.85 -20.37
N THR A 170 -18.29 -2.38 -19.13
CA THR A 170 -19.48 -2.75 -18.35
C THR A 170 -19.15 -2.74 -16.84
N TYR A 171 -20.15 -2.59 -15.96
CA TYR A 171 -20.04 -2.73 -14.49
C TYR A 171 -20.78 -3.99 -14.00
#